data_AF-A0A835W097-F1
#
_entry.id   AF-A0A835W097-F1
#
_cell.length_a   1.000
_cell.length_b   1.000
_cell.length_c   1.000
_cell.angle_alpha   90.00
_cell.angle_beta   90.00
_cell.angle_gamma   90.00
#
_symmetry.space_group_name_H-M   'P 1'
#
loop_
_entity.id
_entity.type
_entity.pdbx_description
1 polymer ?
#
loop_
_entity_poly.entity_id
_entity_poly.type
_entity_poly.pdbx_seq_one_letter_code
_entity_poly.pdbx_strand_id
1 'polypeptide(L)'
;MKYYLDRLSLVSRAARLGYNMLMVDSDVLFLEDIYSHLKSPPLRDYTLMALRDPYNGLLNCAIIYIQNARPDGPAVQLMAEVPDRIERWAEGAETDSLVSAVAGRPIAFGCWQYWPTQPQKDAWNTAHIRLFRPNETGGFGIQHFMQMEKVRWPEGLVRAAPGFPITAVSDLWTATIRVPSSQGTWPEDLGGPIYPGPRAGNASGWIELLKSDGQAMWPDPEDPVQAAAAAALTERFAFLPDWLGAYWMQRAPAGGAAGNSGYWSAPLLATHAAAVARAGMPMPAGAQPPASPYALVHVFHPPGGGHLKQLGKMAMGHFPWHLMHHLRHDGGLYLGASTQHAPVPDVLAYTPEVEGREWASYAEWNAAALALARLALEVGRAAAFPAPRCNVSWLGGTKNNHLPLQLPESDDVKHTWMIPYGRPGEGFSSLRCMLGGYLARGCMHSTWFYPSGLLAPEYDDFLAHVQHNNLGMAVVASGLLANASAAAAVAQQRAATGVAARVAGEAAAAASGRVDSSNLSTGPGGEAVWDAGALAAALMAAHGGPGSGMHDKGGGQQHAQQQQLRPRLLLLPAVPVLSSKAGPRMKVFEENSSGGETCHWLLGKPFM
;
A
#
# COMPACT_ATOMS: atom_id res chain seq x y z
N MET A 1 8.19 -15.80 -8.07
CA MET A 1 8.71 -15.80 -9.46
C MET A 1 7.73 -16.43 -10.45
N LYS A 2 7.16 -17.63 -10.21
CA LYS A 2 6.25 -18.29 -11.17
C LYS A 2 5.11 -17.41 -11.73
N TYR A 3 4.29 -16.79 -10.88
CA TYR A 3 3.20 -15.90 -11.32
C TYR A 3 3.66 -14.69 -12.16
N TYR A 4 4.89 -14.24 -11.92
CA TYR A 4 5.50 -13.14 -12.66
C TYR A 4 5.91 -13.56 -14.08
N LEU A 5 6.38 -14.80 -14.23
CA LEU A 5 6.69 -15.38 -15.53
C LEU A 5 5.43 -15.71 -16.30
N ASP A 6 4.41 -16.24 -15.63
CA ASP A 6 3.14 -16.61 -16.25
C ASP A 6 2.46 -15.39 -16.90
N ARG A 7 2.46 -14.23 -16.24
CA ARG A 7 1.86 -13.01 -16.80
C ARG A 7 2.60 -12.50 -18.05
N LEU A 8 3.94 -12.47 -18.03
CA LEU A 8 4.72 -11.97 -19.18
C LEU A 8 4.72 -12.97 -20.33
N SER A 9 4.64 -14.26 -20.02
CA SER A 9 4.42 -15.33 -21.00
C SER A 9 3.06 -15.18 -21.67
N LEU A 10 2.00 -14.86 -20.91
CA LEU A 10 0.69 -14.57 -21.49
C LEU A 10 0.71 -13.31 -22.36
N VAL A 11 1.41 -12.25 -21.91
CA VAL A 11 1.55 -10.98 -22.66
C VAL A 11 2.18 -11.20 -24.01
N SER A 12 3.36 -11.81 -24.02
CA SER A 12 4.10 -12.08 -25.25
C SER A 12 3.30 -12.95 -26.22
N ARG A 13 2.66 -14.02 -25.74
CA ARG A 13 1.84 -14.90 -26.59
C ARG A 13 0.60 -14.22 -27.15
N ALA A 14 -0.16 -13.47 -26.35
CA ALA A 14 -1.35 -12.80 -26.90
C ALA A 14 -0.96 -11.69 -27.88
N ALA A 15 0.10 -10.92 -27.59
CA ALA A 15 0.63 -9.94 -28.53
C ALA A 15 1.10 -10.61 -29.84
N ARG A 16 1.76 -11.77 -29.73
CA ARG A 16 2.18 -12.59 -30.87
C ARG A 16 1.00 -13.06 -31.72
N LEU A 17 -0.11 -13.43 -31.10
CA LEU A 17 -1.36 -13.79 -31.79
C LEU A 17 -2.11 -12.58 -32.38
N GLY A 18 -1.56 -11.36 -32.27
CA GLY A 18 -2.13 -10.14 -32.85
C GLY A 18 -3.15 -9.43 -31.96
N TYR A 19 -3.27 -9.81 -30.69
CA TYR A 19 -4.15 -9.11 -29.76
C TYR A 19 -3.49 -7.82 -29.24
N ASN A 20 -4.29 -6.75 -29.13
CA ASN A 20 -3.93 -5.62 -28.29
C ASN A 20 -4.11 -6.03 -26.83
N MET A 21 -3.13 -5.75 -25.97
CA MET A 21 -3.19 -6.15 -24.56
C MET A 21 -2.81 -4.99 -23.66
N LEU A 22 -3.63 -4.78 -22.62
CA LEU A 22 -3.27 -4.02 -21.43
C LEU A 22 -3.01 -5.00 -20.28
N MET A 23 -1.76 -5.09 -19.83
CA MET A 23 -1.39 -5.76 -18.60
C MET A 23 -1.24 -4.72 -17.50
N VAL A 24 -1.87 -5.00 -16.35
CA VAL A 24 -1.72 -4.19 -15.14
C VAL A 24 -1.43 -5.06 -13.93
N ASP A 25 -0.64 -4.54 -13.00
CA ASP A 25 -0.48 -5.13 -11.69
C ASP A 25 -1.79 -5.11 -10.93
N SER A 26 -1.96 -6.10 -10.04
CA SER A 26 -3.15 -6.20 -9.20
C SER A 26 -3.36 -4.98 -8.31
N ASP A 27 -2.35 -4.12 -8.13
CA ASP A 27 -2.39 -2.88 -7.35
C ASP A 27 -2.38 -1.60 -8.21
N VAL A 28 -2.80 -1.72 -9.47
CA VAL A 28 -3.15 -0.57 -10.29
C VAL A 28 -4.63 -0.25 -10.11
N LEU A 29 -4.95 1.05 -10.07
CA LEU A 29 -6.30 1.60 -10.04
C LEU A 29 -6.57 2.36 -11.33
N PHE A 30 -7.76 2.17 -11.89
CA PHE A 30 -8.27 2.95 -13.00
C PHE A 30 -9.16 4.06 -12.43
N LEU A 31 -8.83 5.29 -12.77
CA LEU A 31 -9.59 6.48 -12.37
C LEU A 31 -10.43 7.02 -13.53
N GLU A 32 -10.04 6.72 -14.76
CA GLU A 32 -10.75 7.06 -16.00
C GLU A 32 -10.70 5.91 -17.01
N ASP A 33 -11.42 6.04 -18.13
CA ASP A 33 -11.24 5.16 -19.29
C ASP A 33 -9.90 5.44 -19.97
N ILE A 34 -8.91 4.61 -19.65
CA ILE A 34 -7.55 4.72 -20.16
C ILE A 34 -7.45 4.60 -21.68
N TYR A 35 -8.37 3.90 -22.34
CA TYR A 35 -8.28 3.68 -23.79
C TYR A 35 -8.54 4.97 -24.58
N SER A 36 -9.33 5.88 -24.03
CA SER A 36 -9.51 7.22 -24.60
C SER A 36 -8.17 7.95 -24.79
N HIS A 37 -7.22 7.73 -23.86
CA HIS A 37 -5.87 8.29 -23.92
C HIS A 37 -4.93 7.45 -24.80
N LEU A 38 -4.89 6.12 -24.59
CA LEU A 38 -3.96 5.23 -25.29
C LEU A 38 -4.24 5.11 -26.80
N LYS A 39 -5.49 5.27 -27.21
CA LYS A 39 -5.93 5.23 -28.62
C LYS A 39 -5.95 6.59 -29.30
N SER A 40 -5.55 7.64 -28.59
CA SER A 40 -5.46 9.00 -29.13
C SER A 40 -4.01 9.38 -29.43
N PRO A 41 -3.77 10.32 -30.36
CA PRO A 41 -2.45 10.94 -30.50
C PRO A 41 -1.98 11.54 -29.17
N PRO A 42 -0.68 11.49 -28.86
CA PRO A 42 0.38 10.86 -29.65
C PRO A 42 0.49 9.33 -29.42
N LEU A 43 -0.13 8.78 -28.38
CA LEU A 43 0.10 7.40 -27.94
C LEU A 43 -0.38 6.32 -28.91
N ARG A 44 -1.39 6.61 -29.73
CA ARG A 44 -1.89 5.68 -30.75
C ARG A 44 -0.82 5.22 -31.75
N ASP A 45 0.24 6.01 -31.91
CA ASP A 45 1.32 5.77 -32.89
C ASP A 45 2.48 4.95 -32.29
N TYR A 46 2.35 4.50 -31.03
CA TYR A 46 3.32 3.64 -30.35
C TYR A 46 2.79 2.22 -30.25
N THR A 47 3.67 1.25 -30.44
CA THR A 47 3.34 -0.18 -30.41
C THR A 47 3.39 -0.71 -28.99
N LEU A 48 4.39 -0.31 -28.21
CA LEU A 48 4.58 -0.69 -26.82
C LEU A 48 4.63 0.55 -25.95
N MET A 49 3.79 0.59 -24.91
CA MET A 49 3.81 1.62 -23.89
C MET A 49 3.94 0.98 -22.53
N ALA A 50 4.65 1.63 -21.60
CA ALA A 50 4.80 1.11 -20.26
C ALA A 50 4.89 2.21 -19.19
N LEU A 51 4.61 1.86 -17.95
CA LEU A 51 4.90 2.77 -16.83
C LEU A 51 6.41 2.95 -16.69
N ARG A 52 6.83 4.20 -16.46
CA ARG A 52 8.21 4.53 -16.12
C ARG A 52 8.43 4.29 -14.64
N ASP A 53 9.46 3.52 -14.30
CA ASP A 53 9.94 3.50 -12.93
C ASP A 53 10.57 4.87 -12.63
N PRO A 54 10.10 5.55 -11.61
CA PRO A 54 10.42 6.95 -11.37
C PRO A 54 11.63 7.14 -10.46
N TYR A 55 12.04 6.09 -9.74
CA TYR A 55 13.21 6.12 -8.87
C TYR A 55 14.50 6.06 -9.70
N ASN A 56 14.47 5.28 -10.79
CA ASN A 56 15.64 5.04 -11.63
C ASN A 56 15.41 5.31 -13.13
N GLY A 57 14.19 5.66 -13.55
CA GLY A 57 13.84 5.92 -14.96
C GLY A 57 13.67 4.66 -15.81
N LEU A 58 13.59 3.49 -15.20
CA LEU A 58 13.63 2.20 -15.90
C LEU A 58 12.24 1.67 -16.27
N LEU A 59 12.18 0.49 -16.87
CA LEU A 59 10.91 -0.13 -17.25
C LEU A 59 10.19 -0.65 -16.01
N ASN A 60 9.01 -0.09 -15.71
CA ASN A 60 8.12 -0.64 -14.69
C ASN A 60 7.02 -1.48 -15.37
N CYS A 61 7.10 -2.79 -15.20
CA CYS A 61 6.17 -3.73 -15.81
C CYS A 61 4.80 -3.77 -15.14
N ALA A 62 4.52 -2.92 -14.14
CA ALA A 62 3.20 -2.87 -13.53
C ALA A 62 2.12 -2.41 -14.49
N ILE A 63 2.49 -1.71 -15.58
CA ILE A 63 1.55 -1.34 -16.63
C ILE A 63 2.28 -1.46 -17.94
N ILE A 64 1.75 -2.33 -18.79
CA ILE A 64 2.24 -2.53 -20.14
C ILE A 64 1.04 -2.52 -21.07
N TYR A 65 1.11 -1.72 -22.11
CA TYR A 65 0.12 -1.70 -23.16
C TYR A 65 0.78 -1.97 -24.51
N ILE A 66 0.30 -3.00 -25.19
CA ILE A 66 0.76 -3.41 -26.52
C ILE A 66 -0.39 -3.24 -27.49
N GLN A 67 -0.13 -2.58 -28.62
CA GLN A 67 -1.09 -2.45 -29.69
C GLN A 67 -0.45 -2.57 -31.06
N ASN A 68 -1.17 -3.21 -31.99
CA ASN A 68 -0.75 -3.35 -33.38
C ASN A 68 0.69 -3.89 -33.54
N ALA A 69 1.12 -4.75 -32.61
CA ALA A 69 2.45 -5.34 -32.65
C ALA A 69 2.55 -6.37 -33.76
N ARG A 70 3.69 -6.41 -34.44
CA ARG A 70 3.98 -7.50 -35.36
C ARG A 70 4.22 -8.78 -34.57
N PRO A 71 3.71 -9.94 -35.02
CA PRO A 71 3.96 -11.22 -34.35
C PRO A 71 5.46 -11.54 -34.18
N ASP A 72 6.27 -11.14 -35.15
CA ASP A 72 7.73 -11.29 -35.20
C ASP A 72 8.48 -10.00 -34.78
N GLY A 73 7.76 -9.01 -34.26
CA GLY A 73 8.28 -7.68 -33.99
C GLY A 73 9.02 -7.54 -32.66
N PRO A 74 9.78 -6.44 -32.50
CA PRO A 74 10.54 -6.17 -31.30
C PRO A 74 9.70 -6.00 -30.02
N ALA A 75 8.47 -5.50 -30.07
CA ALA A 75 7.61 -5.40 -28.89
C ALA A 75 7.24 -6.78 -28.33
N VAL A 76 6.93 -7.73 -29.21
CA VAL A 76 6.65 -9.13 -28.84
C VAL A 76 7.93 -9.80 -28.33
N GLN A 77 9.04 -9.64 -29.04
CA GLN A 77 10.32 -10.20 -28.65
C GLN A 77 10.78 -9.68 -27.28
N LEU A 78 10.68 -8.38 -27.02
CA LEU A 78 11.06 -7.77 -25.74
C LEU A 78 10.30 -8.42 -24.57
N MET A 79 8.99 -8.69 -24.75
CA MET A 79 8.19 -9.36 -23.72
C MET A 79 8.48 -10.84 -23.57
N ALA A 80 8.85 -11.50 -24.67
CA ALA A 80 9.25 -12.91 -24.64
C ALA A 80 10.67 -13.12 -24.09
N GLU A 81 11.53 -12.10 -24.21
CA GLU A 81 12.90 -12.11 -23.72
C GLU A 81 12.96 -12.10 -22.19
N VAL A 82 12.00 -11.45 -21.51
CA VAL A 82 12.00 -11.40 -20.04
C VAL A 82 11.87 -12.81 -19.42
N PRO A 83 10.87 -13.65 -19.77
CA PRO A 83 10.84 -15.04 -19.32
C PRO A 83 12.06 -15.84 -19.75
N ASP A 84 12.55 -15.68 -20.98
CA ASP A 84 13.73 -16.41 -21.47
C ASP A 84 14.97 -16.10 -20.62
N ARG A 85 15.24 -14.82 -20.35
CA ARG A 85 16.35 -14.37 -19.50
C ARG A 85 16.20 -14.87 -18.07
N ILE A 86 15.01 -14.79 -17.47
CA ILE A 86 14.79 -15.26 -16.10
C ILE A 86 14.96 -16.78 -16.01
N GLU A 87 14.49 -17.56 -16.98
CA GLU A 87 14.69 -19.01 -16.97
C GLU A 87 16.17 -19.41 -17.21
N ARG A 88 16.95 -18.55 -17.85
CA ARG A 88 18.40 -18.76 -18.06
C ARG A 88 19.29 -18.27 -16.92
N TRP A 89 18.92 -17.19 -16.23
CA TRP A 89 19.76 -16.52 -15.21
C TRP A 89 19.16 -16.45 -13.80
N ALA A 90 17.85 -16.61 -13.66
CA ALA A 90 17.11 -16.39 -12.41
C ALA A 90 17.19 -14.95 -11.85
N GLU A 91 17.37 -13.93 -12.70
CA GLU A 91 17.52 -12.51 -12.30
C GLU A 91 16.57 -11.55 -13.05
N GLY A 92 16.37 -10.33 -12.52
CA GLY A 92 15.44 -9.33 -13.08
C GLY A 92 15.87 -8.83 -14.46
N ALA A 93 14.97 -8.88 -15.45
CA ALA A 93 15.35 -8.85 -16.88
C ALA A 93 14.56 -7.87 -17.75
N GLU A 94 13.58 -7.14 -17.20
CA GLU A 94 12.66 -6.30 -17.98
C GLU A 94 13.37 -5.11 -18.59
N THR A 95 14.10 -4.39 -17.75
CA THR A 95 14.83 -3.19 -18.17
C THR A 95 15.92 -3.57 -19.16
N ASP A 96 16.59 -4.70 -18.94
CA ASP A 96 17.65 -5.20 -19.80
C ASP A 96 17.11 -5.53 -21.19
N SER A 97 15.92 -6.13 -21.26
CA SER A 97 15.23 -6.41 -22.52
C SER A 97 14.87 -5.11 -23.25
N LEU A 98 14.37 -4.09 -22.54
CA LEU A 98 14.12 -2.78 -23.14
C LEU A 98 15.40 -2.11 -23.66
N VAL A 99 16.43 -2.01 -22.84
CA VAL A 99 17.70 -1.37 -23.21
C VAL A 99 18.35 -2.11 -24.38
N SER A 100 18.25 -3.44 -24.40
CA SER A 100 18.70 -4.27 -25.51
C SER A 100 17.95 -3.98 -26.80
N ALA A 101 16.62 -3.87 -26.73
CA ALA A 101 15.77 -3.58 -27.88
C ALA A 101 16.02 -2.17 -28.42
N VAL A 102 16.25 -1.19 -27.56
CA VAL A 102 16.60 0.19 -27.97
C VAL A 102 17.98 0.23 -28.62
N ALA A 103 18.96 -0.51 -28.08
CA ALA A 103 20.28 -0.60 -28.68
C ALA A 103 20.31 -1.41 -29.99
N GLY A 104 19.31 -2.29 -30.19
CA GLY A 104 19.33 -3.30 -31.25
C GLY A 104 20.39 -4.38 -31.05
N ARG A 105 20.88 -4.54 -29.82
CA ARG A 105 21.84 -5.59 -29.44
C ARG A 105 21.59 -6.03 -28.00
N PRO A 106 21.85 -7.29 -27.63
CA PRO A 106 21.63 -7.72 -26.27
C PRO A 106 22.68 -7.12 -25.31
N ILE A 107 22.20 -6.61 -24.19
CA ILE A 107 22.95 -5.92 -23.13
C ILE A 107 22.45 -6.42 -21.76
N ALA A 108 23.32 -6.44 -20.75
CA ALA A 108 22.95 -6.63 -19.35
C ALA A 108 23.09 -5.33 -18.56
N PHE A 109 21.98 -4.80 -18.08
CA PHE A 109 21.89 -3.51 -17.38
C PHE A 109 21.61 -3.67 -15.87
N GLY A 110 20.63 -4.48 -15.49
CA GLY A 110 20.03 -4.55 -14.16
C GLY A 110 20.68 -5.57 -13.23
N CYS A 111 21.29 -6.62 -13.78
CA CYS A 111 21.91 -7.72 -13.03
C CYS A 111 23.15 -7.32 -12.20
N TRP A 112 23.72 -6.14 -12.45
CA TRP A 112 25.01 -5.73 -11.86
C TRP A 112 24.92 -4.54 -10.90
N GLN A 113 23.74 -4.19 -10.38
CA GLN A 113 23.61 -3.06 -9.44
C GLN A 113 24.42 -3.20 -8.13
N TYR A 114 24.93 -4.40 -7.83
CA TYR A 114 25.89 -4.62 -6.75
C TYR A 114 27.33 -4.47 -7.24
N TRP A 115 27.74 -3.23 -7.51
CA TRP A 115 29.14 -2.91 -7.74
C TRP A 115 29.87 -2.84 -6.40
N PRO A 116 30.88 -3.70 -6.14
CA PRO A 116 31.61 -3.65 -4.87
C PRO A 116 32.44 -2.38 -4.74
N THR A 117 32.71 -1.67 -5.84
CA THR A 117 33.46 -0.41 -5.85
C THR A 117 32.86 0.62 -6.82
N GLN A 118 33.00 1.91 -6.48
CA GLN A 118 32.57 3.02 -7.34
C GLN A 118 33.27 3.05 -8.71
N PRO A 119 34.58 2.79 -8.85
CA PRO A 119 35.24 2.77 -10.16
C PRO A 119 34.68 1.73 -11.13
N GLN A 120 34.26 0.56 -10.65
CA GLN A 120 33.62 -0.46 -11.50
C GLN A 120 32.26 0.03 -12.00
N LYS A 121 31.46 0.64 -11.13
CA LYS A 121 30.20 1.28 -11.50
C LYS A 121 30.41 2.38 -12.56
N ASP A 122 31.44 3.21 -12.40
CA ASP A 122 31.74 4.29 -13.35
C ASP A 122 32.23 3.76 -14.70
N ALA A 123 33.09 2.73 -14.70
CA ALA A 123 33.54 2.08 -15.92
C ALA A 123 32.37 1.45 -16.69
N TRP A 124 31.48 0.79 -15.97
CA TRP A 124 30.27 0.19 -16.54
C TRP A 124 29.30 1.26 -17.08
N ASN A 125 29.04 2.32 -16.31
CA ASN A 125 28.22 3.45 -16.77
C ASN A 125 28.81 4.05 -18.05
N THR A 126 30.13 4.25 -18.08
CA THR A 126 30.84 4.81 -19.24
C THR A 126 30.73 3.90 -20.46
N ALA A 127 30.80 2.58 -20.30
CA ALA A 127 30.58 1.63 -21.40
C ALA A 127 29.17 1.74 -21.97
N HIS A 128 28.15 1.77 -21.11
CA HIS A 128 26.75 1.88 -21.53
C HIS A 128 26.43 3.23 -22.16
N ILE A 129 26.90 4.33 -21.56
CA ILE A 129 26.73 5.67 -22.14
C ILE A 129 27.39 5.74 -23.52
N ARG A 130 28.59 5.17 -23.70
CA ARG A 130 29.28 5.16 -25.00
C ARG A 130 28.47 4.51 -26.12
N LEU A 131 27.64 3.52 -25.78
CA LEU A 131 26.79 2.84 -26.76
C LEU A 131 25.68 3.75 -27.31
N PHE A 132 25.07 4.59 -26.45
CA PHE A 132 23.92 5.41 -26.85
C PHE A 132 24.30 6.89 -27.12
N ARG A 133 25.20 7.46 -26.32
CA ARG A 133 25.61 8.87 -26.29
C ARG A 133 27.12 8.98 -26.02
N PRO A 134 27.99 8.73 -27.01
CA PRO A 134 29.44 8.66 -26.80
C PRO A 134 30.11 9.93 -26.27
N ASN A 135 29.42 11.07 -26.32
CA ASN A 135 29.92 12.36 -25.85
C ASN A 135 29.36 12.76 -24.47
N GLU A 136 28.50 11.95 -23.85
CA GLU A 136 27.93 12.23 -22.54
C GLU A 136 28.73 11.51 -21.43
N THR A 137 28.64 12.02 -20.20
CA THR A 137 29.32 11.47 -19.03
C THR A 137 28.37 11.45 -17.83
N GLY A 138 28.73 10.70 -16.80
CA GLY A 138 27.97 10.60 -15.55
C GLY A 138 27.36 9.21 -15.33
N GLY A 139 26.34 9.15 -14.48
CA GLY A 139 25.60 7.90 -14.24
C GLY A 139 24.67 7.58 -15.40
N PHE A 140 24.67 6.34 -15.87
CA PHE A 140 23.73 5.92 -16.91
C PHE A 140 22.29 6.06 -16.41
N GLY A 141 21.39 6.44 -17.31
CA GLY A 141 20.01 6.80 -17.00
C GLY A 141 19.18 6.99 -18.25
N ILE A 142 17.87 7.16 -18.07
CA ILE A 142 16.86 7.21 -19.15
C ILE A 142 17.23 8.15 -20.30
N GLN A 143 17.80 9.31 -20.00
CA GLN A 143 18.19 10.32 -20.98
C GLN A 143 19.22 9.83 -22.02
N HIS A 144 19.99 8.80 -21.69
CA HIS A 144 21.02 8.28 -22.59
C HIS A 144 20.40 7.40 -23.68
N PHE A 145 19.46 6.50 -23.32
CA PHE A 145 18.88 5.54 -24.26
C PHE A 145 17.50 5.95 -24.80
N MET A 146 16.81 6.89 -24.16
CA MET A 146 15.52 7.41 -24.62
C MET A 146 15.63 8.84 -25.17
N GLN A 147 14.67 9.23 -25.99
CA GLN A 147 14.48 10.60 -26.46
C GLN A 147 13.28 11.23 -25.75
N MET A 148 13.47 12.40 -25.15
CA MET A 148 12.37 13.21 -24.64
C MET A 148 11.76 14.02 -25.79
N GLU A 149 10.46 13.87 -26.00
CA GLU A 149 9.66 14.63 -26.95
C GLU A 149 8.63 15.47 -26.21
N LYS A 150 8.46 16.73 -26.62
CA LYS A 150 7.34 17.56 -26.16
C LYS A 150 6.16 17.36 -27.08
N VAL A 151 5.15 16.65 -26.59
CA VAL A 151 3.99 16.23 -27.38
C VAL A 151 2.75 17.01 -26.98
N ARG A 152 1.95 17.43 -27.97
CA ARG A 152 0.67 18.11 -27.75
C ARG A 152 -0.49 17.11 -27.79
N TRP A 153 -1.40 17.24 -26.85
CA TRP A 153 -2.56 16.37 -26.72
C TRP A 153 -3.79 16.94 -27.45
N PRO A 154 -4.69 16.09 -27.97
CA PRO A 154 -5.96 16.52 -28.55
C PRO A 154 -6.76 17.37 -27.57
N GLU A 155 -7.31 18.49 -28.06
CA GLU A 155 -8.05 19.42 -27.20
C GLU A 155 -9.25 18.77 -26.50
N GLY A 156 -9.88 17.78 -27.14
CA GLY A 156 -10.98 17.03 -26.55
C GLY A 156 -10.57 16.28 -25.27
N LEU A 157 -9.37 15.68 -25.25
CA LEU A 157 -8.83 15.01 -24.07
C LEU A 157 -8.40 16.02 -23.01
N VAL A 158 -7.73 17.10 -23.41
CA VAL A 158 -7.31 18.16 -22.48
C VAL A 158 -8.52 18.78 -21.78
N ARG A 159 -9.64 18.97 -22.48
CA ARG A 159 -10.90 19.47 -21.88
C ARG A 159 -11.54 18.47 -20.91
N ALA A 160 -11.32 17.18 -21.12
CA ALA A 160 -11.93 16.12 -20.33
C ALA A 160 -11.11 15.73 -19.08
N ALA A 161 -9.81 16.09 -19.03
CA ALA A 161 -8.88 15.64 -17.99
C ALA A 161 -8.35 16.80 -17.13
N PRO A 162 -8.95 17.05 -15.94
CA PRO A 162 -8.57 18.13 -15.05
C PRO A 162 -7.24 17.81 -14.35
N GLY A 163 -6.13 18.34 -14.88
CA GLY A 163 -4.79 17.95 -14.43
C GLY A 163 -3.71 18.07 -15.48
N PHE A 164 -4.12 18.08 -16.75
CA PHE A 164 -3.25 18.50 -17.81
C PHE A 164 -2.82 19.95 -17.54
N PRO A 165 -1.51 20.26 -17.58
CA PRO A 165 -1.09 21.65 -17.51
C PRO A 165 -1.84 22.44 -18.59
N ILE A 166 -2.19 23.68 -18.28
CA ILE A 166 -2.96 24.61 -19.13
C ILE A 166 -2.33 24.75 -20.55
N THR A 167 -1.09 24.30 -20.74
CA THR A 167 -0.36 24.29 -22.02
C THR A 167 -0.60 23.08 -22.93
N ALA A 168 -1.41 22.07 -22.58
CA ALA A 168 -1.75 20.92 -23.44
C ALA A 168 -0.54 20.11 -23.97
N VAL A 169 0.65 20.29 -23.37
CA VAL A 169 1.91 19.67 -23.79
C VAL A 169 2.48 18.85 -22.63
N SER A 170 3.00 17.67 -22.93
CA SER A 170 3.68 16.81 -21.96
C SER A 170 5.04 16.37 -22.49
N ASP A 171 5.97 16.10 -21.57
CA ASP A 171 7.21 15.40 -21.90
C ASP A 171 6.90 13.91 -22.03
N LEU A 172 7.30 13.32 -23.15
CA LEU A 172 7.13 11.90 -23.45
C LEU A 172 8.50 11.29 -23.75
N TRP A 173 8.88 10.28 -22.99
CA TRP A 173 10.11 9.53 -23.26
C TRP A 173 9.82 8.42 -24.26
N THR A 174 10.54 8.43 -25.37
CA THR A 174 10.28 7.57 -26.52
C THR A 174 11.55 6.93 -27.05
N ALA A 175 11.42 5.81 -27.75
CA ALA A 175 12.50 5.19 -28.49
C ALA A 175 11.97 4.40 -29.70
N THR A 176 12.83 4.20 -30.68
CA THR A 176 12.64 3.13 -31.67
C THR A 176 13.27 1.86 -31.10
N ILE A 177 12.50 0.78 -31.06
CA ILE A 177 12.98 -0.54 -30.62
C ILE A 177 13.20 -1.46 -31.82
N ARG A 178 14.15 -2.39 -31.68
CA ARG A 178 14.57 -3.38 -32.68
C ARG A 178 14.72 -4.73 -32.03
N VAL A 179 14.66 -5.80 -32.83
CA VAL A 179 15.01 -7.14 -32.35
C VAL A 179 16.52 -7.14 -32.05
N PRO A 180 16.96 -7.39 -30.81
CA PRO A 180 18.38 -7.38 -30.48
C PRO A 180 19.15 -8.44 -31.28
N SER A 181 20.36 -8.11 -31.76
CA SER A 181 21.29 -9.10 -32.32
C SER A 181 22.70 -8.90 -31.78
N SER A 182 23.35 -10.00 -31.39
CA SER A 182 24.75 -10.00 -30.95
C SER A 182 25.71 -9.70 -32.10
N GLN A 183 25.28 -9.91 -33.35
CA GLN A 183 26.16 -9.89 -34.54
C GLN A 183 27.35 -10.86 -34.39
N GLY A 184 27.20 -11.90 -33.56
CA GLY A 184 28.29 -12.84 -33.23
C GLY A 184 29.35 -12.26 -32.27
N THR A 185 29.10 -11.09 -31.66
CA THR A 185 30.02 -10.43 -30.74
C THR A 185 29.38 -10.15 -29.38
N TRP A 186 30.13 -10.41 -28.31
CA TRP A 186 29.69 -10.27 -26.92
C TRP A 186 30.69 -9.41 -26.14
N PRO A 187 30.58 -8.07 -26.19
CA PRO A 187 31.51 -7.18 -25.50
C PRO A 187 31.40 -7.34 -23.98
N GLU A 188 32.52 -7.67 -23.32
CA GLU A 188 32.58 -7.84 -21.87
C GLU A 188 32.14 -6.59 -21.10
N ASP A 189 32.41 -5.40 -21.65
CA ASP A 189 32.03 -4.11 -21.05
C ASP A 189 30.51 -3.82 -21.12
N LEU A 190 29.76 -4.58 -21.92
CA LEU A 190 28.29 -4.55 -22.00
C LEU A 190 27.62 -5.78 -21.35
N GLY A 191 28.38 -6.54 -20.56
CA GLY A 191 27.89 -7.72 -19.84
C GLY A 191 28.24 -9.06 -20.49
N GLY A 192 29.01 -9.08 -21.57
CA GLY A 192 29.50 -10.31 -22.19
C GLY A 192 28.36 -11.18 -22.76
N PRO A 193 28.54 -12.51 -22.84
CA PRO A 193 27.53 -13.42 -23.35
C PRO A 193 26.38 -13.57 -22.35
N ILE A 194 25.33 -12.74 -22.52
CA ILE A 194 24.12 -12.75 -21.68
C ILE A 194 23.22 -13.98 -21.87
N TYR A 195 23.66 -14.95 -22.66
CA TYR A 195 22.91 -16.13 -23.03
C TYR A 195 23.85 -17.33 -22.82
N PRO A 196 23.98 -17.85 -21.59
CA PRO A 196 24.98 -18.84 -21.27
C PRO A 196 24.54 -20.18 -21.85
N GLY A 197 25.43 -20.80 -22.62
CA GLY A 197 25.22 -22.12 -23.23
C GLY A 197 24.03 -22.23 -24.18
N PRO A 198 23.76 -23.44 -24.72
CA PRO A 198 22.55 -23.70 -25.49
C PRO A 198 21.29 -23.52 -24.61
N ARG A 199 20.20 -23.00 -25.19
CA ARG A 199 18.88 -22.99 -24.51
C ARG A 199 18.54 -24.42 -24.07
N ALA A 200 18.25 -24.60 -22.78
CA ALA A 200 17.92 -25.89 -22.18
C ALA A 200 16.73 -25.77 -21.22
N GLY A 201 16.10 -26.91 -20.88
CA GLY A 201 15.05 -26.99 -19.86
C GLY A 201 13.83 -26.11 -20.17
N ASN A 202 13.42 -25.32 -19.19
CA ASN A 202 12.25 -24.44 -19.29
C ASN A 202 12.39 -23.38 -20.38
N ALA A 203 13.59 -22.83 -20.60
CA ALA A 203 13.83 -21.84 -21.65
C ALA A 203 13.57 -22.45 -23.05
N SER A 204 14.00 -23.69 -23.28
CA SER A 204 13.65 -24.41 -24.53
C SER A 204 12.15 -24.63 -24.65
N GLY A 205 11.50 -25.08 -23.57
CA GLY A 205 10.04 -25.26 -23.53
C GLY A 205 9.27 -23.97 -23.81
N TRP A 206 9.78 -22.83 -23.32
CA TRP A 206 9.23 -21.50 -23.57
C TRP A 206 9.31 -21.13 -25.05
N ILE A 207 10.47 -21.32 -25.69
CA ILE A 207 10.63 -21.08 -27.13
C ILE A 207 9.74 -22.00 -27.97
N GLU A 208 9.64 -23.29 -27.62
CA GLU A 208 8.73 -24.22 -28.31
C GLU A 208 7.26 -23.83 -28.14
N LEU A 209 6.87 -23.32 -26.97
CA LEU A 209 5.53 -22.78 -26.74
C LEU A 209 5.25 -21.58 -27.66
N LEU A 210 6.19 -20.65 -27.80
CA LEU A 210 6.07 -19.50 -28.72
C LEU A 210 6.00 -19.91 -30.20
N LYS A 211 6.73 -20.96 -30.58
CA LYS A 211 6.63 -21.55 -31.93
C LYS A 211 5.27 -22.21 -32.16
N SER A 212 4.70 -22.84 -31.13
CA SER A 212 3.40 -23.51 -31.21
C SER A 212 2.23 -22.57 -31.48
N ASP A 213 2.41 -21.25 -31.28
CA ASP A 213 1.42 -20.23 -31.65
C ASP A 213 1.24 -20.09 -33.20
N GLY A 214 2.10 -20.74 -34.00
CA GLY A 214 1.96 -20.84 -35.46
C GLY A 214 2.40 -19.60 -36.25
N GLN A 215 2.87 -18.56 -35.57
CA GLN A 215 3.39 -17.34 -36.19
C GLN A 215 4.89 -17.49 -36.54
N ALA A 216 5.42 -16.65 -37.42
CA ALA A 216 6.87 -16.60 -37.70
C ALA A 216 7.62 -16.09 -36.47
N MET A 217 8.72 -16.75 -36.07
CA MET A 217 9.56 -16.26 -34.97
C MET A 217 10.37 -15.04 -35.42
N TRP A 218 10.67 -14.15 -34.49
CA TRP A 218 11.67 -13.10 -34.72
C TRP A 218 13.05 -13.70 -35.03
N PRO A 219 13.93 -12.94 -35.69
CA PRO A 219 15.33 -13.30 -35.87
C PRO A 219 16.03 -13.72 -34.57
N ASP A 220 16.78 -14.82 -34.56
CA ASP A 220 17.48 -15.28 -33.35
C ASP A 220 18.58 -14.27 -32.95
N PRO A 221 18.54 -13.68 -31.74
CA PRO A 221 19.57 -12.75 -31.27
C PRO A 221 20.99 -13.32 -31.24
N GLU A 222 21.12 -14.65 -31.17
CA GLU A 222 22.39 -15.37 -31.10
C GLU A 222 22.95 -15.72 -32.50
N ASP A 223 22.15 -15.57 -33.57
CA ASP A 223 22.56 -15.90 -34.94
C ASP A 223 23.05 -14.65 -35.71
N PRO A 224 24.36 -14.53 -36.01
CA PRO A 224 24.90 -13.38 -36.73
C PRO A 224 24.37 -13.27 -38.16
N VAL A 225 23.93 -14.37 -38.79
CA VAL A 225 23.41 -14.35 -40.18
C VAL A 225 22.08 -13.59 -40.24
N GLN A 226 21.33 -13.57 -39.14
CA GLN A 226 20.01 -12.93 -39.08
C GLN A 226 20.07 -11.47 -38.59
N ALA A 227 21.26 -10.94 -38.30
CA ALA A 227 21.43 -9.60 -37.73
C ALA A 227 20.81 -8.48 -38.60
N ALA A 228 20.95 -8.57 -39.93
CA ALA A 228 20.36 -7.60 -40.85
C ALA A 228 18.82 -7.65 -40.83
N ALA A 229 18.24 -8.85 -40.75
CA ALA A 229 16.80 -9.03 -40.62
C ALA A 229 16.29 -8.48 -39.27
N ALA A 230 17.03 -8.73 -38.19
CA ALA A 230 16.72 -8.21 -36.85
C ALA A 230 16.70 -6.68 -36.83
N ALA A 231 17.71 -6.03 -37.42
CA ALA A 231 17.82 -4.58 -37.49
C ALA A 231 16.75 -3.91 -38.37
N ALA A 232 16.21 -4.63 -39.37
CA ALA A 232 15.17 -4.13 -40.26
C ALA A 232 13.77 -4.08 -39.60
N LEU A 233 13.55 -4.86 -38.54
CA LEU A 233 12.31 -4.85 -37.78
C LEU A 233 12.35 -3.76 -36.73
N THR A 234 11.51 -2.73 -36.91
CA THR A 234 11.41 -1.60 -35.97
C THR A 234 9.97 -1.36 -35.54
N GLU A 235 9.81 -1.00 -34.27
CA GLU A 235 8.55 -0.52 -33.70
C GLU A 235 8.82 0.65 -32.76
N ARG A 236 7.77 1.35 -32.31
CA ARG A 236 7.90 2.52 -31.45
C ARG A 236 7.53 2.18 -30.01
N PHE A 237 8.38 2.61 -29.08
CA PHE A 237 8.19 2.50 -27.64
C PHE A 237 7.99 3.89 -27.01
N ALA A 238 7.11 3.98 -26.01
CA ALA A 238 6.99 5.15 -25.15
C ALA A 238 6.77 4.78 -23.68
N PHE A 239 7.34 5.56 -22.78
CA PHE A 239 6.85 5.58 -21.42
C PHE A 239 5.55 6.37 -21.33
N LEU A 240 4.60 5.90 -20.52
CA LEU A 240 3.40 6.66 -20.19
C LEU A 240 3.83 7.96 -19.48
N PRO A 241 3.23 9.11 -19.84
CA PRO A 241 3.55 10.36 -19.15
C PRO A 241 3.08 10.28 -17.69
N ASP A 242 3.76 11.05 -16.84
CA ASP A 242 3.62 11.03 -15.38
C ASP A 242 2.19 11.30 -14.87
N TRP A 243 1.39 12.05 -15.63
CA TRP A 243 -0.03 12.27 -15.32
C TRP A 243 -0.90 11.12 -15.83
N LEU A 244 -0.53 10.43 -16.91
CA LEU A 244 -1.34 9.33 -17.41
C LEU A 244 -1.19 8.13 -16.51
N GLY A 245 0.05 7.84 -16.07
CA GLY A 245 0.37 6.78 -15.13
C GLY A 245 1.20 7.26 -13.96
N ALA A 246 0.57 7.40 -12.79
CA ALA A 246 1.23 7.84 -11.58
C ALA A 246 1.54 6.68 -10.62
N TYR A 247 2.46 6.91 -9.68
CA TYR A 247 2.80 5.98 -8.60
C TYR A 247 2.85 6.68 -7.23
N TRP A 248 2.83 5.91 -6.13
CA TRP A 248 2.64 6.48 -4.78
C TRP A 248 3.62 7.59 -4.44
N MET A 249 4.91 7.34 -4.62
CA MET A 249 5.97 8.28 -4.24
C MET A 249 6.28 9.33 -5.33
N GLN A 250 5.47 9.43 -6.39
CA GLN A 250 5.74 10.38 -7.47
C GLN A 250 5.76 11.79 -6.98
N ARG A 251 6.80 12.56 -7.31
CA ARG A 251 6.69 13.99 -7.04
C ARG A 251 5.57 14.57 -7.91
N ALA A 252 4.48 15.01 -7.28
CA ALA A 252 3.38 15.65 -7.97
C ALA A 252 3.86 17.01 -8.53
N PRO A 253 3.28 17.51 -9.64
CA PRO A 253 3.62 18.82 -10.20
C PRO A 253 3.46 19.98 -9.20
N ALA A 254 2.56 19.83 -8.22
CA ALA A 254 2.33 20.81 -7.15
C ALA A 254 3.31 20.69 -5.95
N GLY A 255 4.28 19.78 -6.00
CA GLY A 255 5.13 19.40 -4.86
C GLY A 255 4.53 18.23 -4.04
N GLY A 256 5.37 17.54 -3.26
CA GLY A 256 4.99 16.36 -2.48
C GLY A 256 4.79 15.07 -3.29
N ALA A 257 4.50 13.96 -2.63
CA ALA A 257 4.20 12.67 -3.28
C ALA A 257 2.77 12.62 -3.85
N ALA A 258 2.56 12.04 -5.03
CA ALA A 258 1.27 12.00 -5.73
C ALA A 258 0.25 11.17 -4.96
N GLY A 259 0.68 10.12 -4.26
CA GLY A 259 -0.19 9.36 -3.36
C GLY A 259 -0.72 10.17 -2.19
N ASN A 260 0.00 11.21 -1.79
CA ASN A 260 -0.40 12.11 -0.71
C ASN A 260 -1.33 13.23 -1.18
N SER A 261 -1.48 13.42 -2.50
CA SER A 261 -2.25 14.55 -3.06
C SER A 261 -3.75 14.46 -2.82
N GLY A 262 -4.28 13.27 -2.48
CA GLY A 262 -5.71 13.01 -2.31
C GLY A 262 -6.49 12.84 -3.61
N TYR A 263 -5.86 13.09 -4.78
CA TYR A 263 -6.49 12.96 -6.10
C TYR A 263 -6.89 11.55 -6.49
N TRP A 264 -6.52 10.56 -5.67
CA TRP A 264 -6.82 9.16 -5.92
C TRP A 264 -8.02 8.69 -5.10
N SER A 265 -8.49 9.50 -4.15
CA SER A 265 -9.60 9.17 -3.29
C SER A 265 -10.92 9.55 -3.97
N ALA A 266 -11.70 8.55 -4.37
CA ALA A 266 -13.02 8.78 -4.96
C ALA A 266 -13.94 9.63 -4.05
N PRO A 267 -13.98 9.42 -2.71
CA PRO A 267 -14.72 10.29 -1.80
C PRO A 267 -14.29 11.77 -1.81
N LEU A 268 -12.99 12.06 -1.94
CA LEU A 268 -12.49 13.43 -1.99
C LEU A 268 -12.78 14.09 -3.35
N LEU A 269 -12.63 13.35 -4.45
CA LEU A 269 -12.97 13.85 -5.79
C LEU A 269 -14.46 14.23 -5.89
N ALA A 270 -15.35 13.36 -5.39
CA ALA A 270 -16.79 13.62 -5.44
C ALA A 270 -17.19 14.89 -4.66
N THR A 271 -16.59 15.12 -3.50
CA THR A 271 -16.88 16.32 -2.70
C THR A 271 -16.21 17.58 -3.24
N HIS A 272 -15.01 17.45 -3.82
CA HIS A 272 -14.38 18.53 -4.56
C HIS A 272 -15.26 18.97 -5.74
N ALA A 273 -15.84 18.02 -6.49
CA ALA A 273 -16.81 18.30 -7.55
C ALA A 273 -18.02 19.08 -7.07
N ALA A 274 -18.62 18.63 -5.97
CA ALA A 274 -19.77 19.32 -5.38
C ALA A 274 -19.41 20.71 -4.82
N ALA A 275 -18.18 20.94 -4.36
CA ALA A 275 -17.72 22.23 -3.85
C ALA A 275 -17.48 23.23 -4.98
N VAL A 276 -16.81 22.81 -6.07
CA VAL A 276 -16.60 23.65 -7.26
C VAL A 276 -17.93 24.09 -7.87
N ALA A 277 -18.90 23.18 -7.99
CA ALA A 277 -20.23 23.51 -8.49
C ALA A 277 -20.98 24.53 -7.62
N ARG A 278 -20.84 24.46 -6.28
CA ARG A 278 -21.50 25.37 -5.33
C ARG A 278 -20.86 26.75 -5.26
N ALA A 279 -19.57 26.88 -5.54
CA ALA A 279 -18.84 28.15 -5.45
C ALA A 279 -19.24 29.17 -6.52
N GLY A 280 -20.17 28.84 -7.43
CA GLY A 280 -20.63 29.75 -8.48
C GLY A 280 -19.53 30.17 -9.46
N MET A 281 -18.35 29.57 -9.37
CA MET A 281 -17.32 29.70 -10.39
C MET A 281 -17.91 29.10 -11.66
N PRO A 282 -18.07 29.89 -12.75
CA PRO A 282 -18.61 29.38 -13.98
C PRO A 282 -17.70 28.24 -14.44
N MET A 283 -18.19 27.01 -14.28
CA MET A 283 -17.65 25.89 -15.03
C MET A 283 -17.84 26.28 -16.49
N PRO A 284 -16.78 26.35 -17.31
CA PRO A 284 -16.92 26.61 -18.74
C PRO A 284 -18.05 25.75 -19.29
N ALA A 285 -18.93 26.28 -20.13
CA ALA A 285 -20.03 25.49 -20.68
C ALA A 285 -19.47 24.21 -21.33
N GLY A 286 -19.82 23.04 -20.77
CA GLY A 286 -19.27 21.74 -21.17
C GLY A 286 -18.11 21.19 -20.32
N ALA A 287 -17.70 21.87 -19.24
CA ALA A 287 -16.68 21.37 -18.33
C ALA A 287 -17.22 20.20 -17.49
N GLN A 288 -16.49 19.08 -17.53
CA GLN A 288 -16.77 17.88 -16.75
C GLN A 288 -16.61 18.16 -15.24
N PRO A 289 -17.30 17.42 -14.35
CA PRO A 289 -17.01 17.47 -12.92
C PRO A 289 -15.51 17.21 -12.70
N PRO A 290 -14.87 17.76 -11.65
CA PRO A 290 -13.46 17.55 -11.43
C PRO A 290 -13.18 16.06 -11.20
N ALA A 291 -12.63 15.43 -12.22
CA ALA A 291 -12.04 14.12 -12.21
C ALA A 291 -10.64 14.16 -11.60
N SER A 292 -10.01 13.00 -11.50
CA SER A 292 -8.60 12.95 -11.11
C SER A 292 -7.74 13.54 -12.23
N PRO A 293 -6.63 14.23 -11.92
CA PRO A 293 -5.59 14.55 -12.90
C PRO A 293 -4.89 13.31 -13.46
N TYR A 294 -5.15 12.12 -12.90
CA TYR A 294 -4.55 10.87 -13.28
C TYR A 294 -5.56 9.92 -13.90
N ALA A 295 -5.22 9.23 -15.00
CA ALA A 295 -6.10 8.20 -15.58
C ALA A 295 -5.93 6.84 -14.87
N LEU A 296 -4.72 6.56 -14.40
CA LEU A 296 -4.40 5.36 -13.63
C LEU A 296 -3.41 5.70 -12.50
N VAL A 297 -3.36 4.81 -11.52
CA VAL A 297 -2.43 4.90 -10.40
C VAL A 297 -1.89 3.52 -10.07
N HIS A 298 -0.57 3.38 -10.00
CA HIS A 298 0.11 2.19 -9.48
C HIS A 298 0.45 2.40 -8.00
N VAL A 299 -0.11 1.58 -7.11
CA VAL A 299 0.15 1.65 -5.65
C VAL A 299 1.50 0.98 -5.31
N PHE A 300 2.57 1.42 -5.96
CA PHE A 300 3.91 0.88 -5.78
C PHE A 300 4.59 1.44 -4.53
N HIS A 301 5.27 0.58 -3.75
CA HIS A 301 5.90 0.93 -2.48
C HIS A 301 5.03 1.86 -1.62
N PRO A 302 3.79 1.43 -1.28
CA PRO A 302 3.02 2.20 -0.33
C PRO A 302 3.78 2.23 1.01
N PRO A 303 3.46 3.20 1.87
CA PRO A 303 3.92 3.22 3.26
C PRO A 303 3.83 1.82 3.90
N GLY A 304 4.93 1.33 4.49
CA GLY A 304 5.02 -0.03 5.05
C GLY A 304 5.43 -1.13 4.06
N GLY A 305 5.57 -0.84 2.78
CA GLY A 305 6.09 -1.76 1.75
C GLY A 305 5.00 -2.52 1.00
N GLY A 306 5.43 -3.41 0.09
CA GLY A 306 4.53 -4.03 -0.90
C GLY A 306 3.35 -4.84 -0.34
N HIS A 307 3.40 -5.28 0.92
CA HIS A 307 2.30 -5.99 1.56
C HIS A 307 1.08 -5.07 1.85
N LEU A 308 1.27 -3.75 1.89
CA LEU A 308 0.19 -2.77 2.11
C LEU A 308 -0.39 -2.16 0.82
N LYS A 309 -0.13 -2.77 -0.34
CA LYS A 309 -0.77 -2.37 -1.61
C LYS A 309 -2.30 -2.32 -1.51
N GLN A 310 -2.91 -3.26 -0.78
CA GLN A 310 -4.36 -3.29 -0.57
C GLN A 310 -4.86 -2.12 0.29
N LEU A 311 -4.05 -1.64 1.23
CA LEU A 311 -4.41 -0.51 2.08
C LEU A 311 -4.60 0.77 1.25
N GLY A 312 -3.73 1.01 0.27
CA GLY A 312 -3.92 2.13 -0.64
C GLY A 312 -5.29 2.06 -1.29
N LYS A 313 -5.69 0.89 -1.82
CA LYS A 313 -7.01 0.70 -2.42
C LYS A 313 -8.16 0.94 -1.44
N MET A 314 -8.02 0.46 -0.21
CA MET A 314 -9.00 0.67 0.86
C MET A 314 -9.16 2.17 1.16
N ALA A 315 -8.05 2.87 1.35
CA ALA A 315 -8.02 4.30 1.64
C ALA A 315 -8.61 5.17 0.51
N MET A 316 -8.43 4.72 -0.73
CA MET A 316 -8.93 5.41 -1.91
C MET A 316 -10.40 5.09 -2.24
N GLY A 317 -11.02 4.14 -1.52
CA GLY A 317 -12.41 3.73 -1.75
C GLY A 317 -12.60 2.75 -2.91
N HIS A 318 -11.53 2.08 -3.37
CA HIS A 318 -11.56 1.12 -4.47
C HIS A 318 -11.53 -0.35 -4.01
N PHE A 319 -11.52 -0.59 -2.69
CA PHE A 319 -11.51 -1.95 -2.14
C PHE A 319 -12.94 -2.50 -2.03
N PRO A 320 -13.26 -3.66 -2.64
CA PRO A 320 -14.62 -4.18 -2.67
C PRO A 320 -14.91 -4.97 -1.38
N TRP A 321 -15.10 -4.25 -0.27
CA TRP A 321 -15.35 -4.83 1.07
C TRP A 321 -16.43 -5.92 1.04
N HIS A 322 -17.58 -5.64 0.42
CA HIS A 322 -18.68 -6.60 0.31
C HIS A 322 -18.21 -7.93 -0.33
N LEU A 323 -17.49 -7.89 -1.44
CA LEU A 323 -17.00 -9.09 -2.13
C LEU A 323 -15.99 -9.84 -1.27
N MET A 324 -15.11 -9.10 -0.59
CA MET A 324 -14.09 -9.69 0.29
C MET A 324 -14.71 -10.41 1.49
N HIS A 325 -15.78 -9.86 2.06
CA HIS A 325 -16.57 -10.52 3.11
C HIS A 325 -17.21 -11.83 2.62
N HIS A 326 -17.61 -11.92 1.35
CA HIS A 326 -18.21 -13.14 0.79
C HIS A 326 -17.17 -14.20 0.40
N LEU A 327 -16.00 -13.80 -0.11
CA LEU A 327 -15.00 -14.74 -0.62
C LEU A 327 -14.18 -15.43 0.47
N ARG A 328 -14.14 -14.89 1.69
CA ARG A 328 -13.32 -15.42 2.79
C ARG A 328 -14.16 -16.19 3.80
N HIS A 329 -14.56 -17.41 3.43
CA HIS A 329 -15.34 -18.30 4.31
C HIS A 329 -14.56 -18.82 5.53
N ASP A 330 -13.22 -18.99 5.42
CA ASP A 330 -12.39 -19.66 6.44
C ASP A 330 -11.23 -18.80 6.99
N GLY A 331 -11.21 -17.49 6.69
CA GLY A 331 -10.04 -16.65 6.97
C GLY A 331 -10.37 -15.16 7.08
N GLY A 332 -9.53 -14.45 7.82
CA GLY A 332 -9.82 -13.13 8.37
C GLY A 332 -10.27 -12.02 7.42
N LEU A 333 -11.21 -11.19 7.89
CA LEU A 333 -11.79 -10.06 7.13
C LEU A 333 -10.84 -8.85 7.01
N TYR A 334 -10.02 -8.64 8.03
CA TYR A 334 -9.11 -7.51 8.18
C TYR A 334 -7.66 -7.98 8.05
N LEU A 335 -6.83 -7.27 7.28
CA LEU A 335 -5.50 -7.67 6.81
C LEU A 335 -4.57 -8.12 7.93
N GLY A 336 -4.71 -7.54 9.13
CA GLY A 336 -3.84 -7.82 10.26
C GLY A 336 -4.49 -8.44 11.48
N ALA A 337 -5.65 -7.91 11.85
CA ALA A 337 -6.31 -8.25 13.10
C ALA A 337 -7.05 -9.59 13.07
N SER A 338 -7.39 -10.09 11.88
CA SER A 338 -8.22 -11.28 11.78
C SER A 338 -7.39 -12.55 11.67
N THR A 339 -7.78 -13.59 12.39
CA THR A 339 -7.11 -14.90 12.39
C THR A 339 -8.09 -16.01 12.01
N GLN A 340 -7.59 -17.23 11.77
CA GLN A 340 -8.46 -18.40 11.57
C GLN A 340 -9.40 -18.65 12.77
N HIS A 341 -8.96 -18.32 13.99
CA HIS A 341 -9.75 -18.52 15.21
C HIS A 341 -10.59 -17.30 15.58
N ALA A 342 -10.30 -16.13 15.00
CA ALA A 342 -11.05 -14.90 15.18
C ALA A 342 -11.20 -14.16 13.84
N PRO A 343 -12.07 -14.65 12.94
CA PRO A 343 -12.28 -14.00 11.64
C PRO A 343 -12.83 -12.59 11.76
N VAL A 344 -13.63 -12.34 12.81
CA VAL A 344 -14.03 -11.02 13.30
C VAL A 344 -13.33 -10.77 14.63
N PRO A 345 -12.33 -9.86 14.70
CA PRO A 345 -11.59 -9.61 15.92
C PRO A 345 -12.42 -8.82 16.93
N ASP A 346 -12.05 -8.90 18.21
CA ASP A 346 -12.46 -7.88 19.17
C ASP A 346 -11.54 -6.68 19.08
N VAL A 347 -12.13 -5.50 19.08
CA VAL A 347 -11.42 -4.24 18.83
C VAL A 347 -11.51 -3.33 20.05
N LEU A 348 -10.40 -2.66 20.34
CA LEU A 348 -10.32 -1.53 21.24
C LEU A 348 -10.07 -0.27 20.41
N ALA A 349 -10.92 0.74 20.57
CA ALA A 349 -10.83 1.99 19.82
C ALA A 349 -11.10 3.20 20.73
N TYR A 350 -10.73 4.38 20.25
CA TYR A 350 -11.23 5.63 20.83
C TYR A 350 -12.65 5.92 20.35
N THR A 351 -13.40 6.65 21.17
CA THR A 351 -14.67 7.25 20.73
C THR A 351 -14.44 8.25 19.59
N PRO A 352 -15.45 8.49 18.72
CA PRO A 352 -15.34 9.49 17.64
C PRO A 352 -14.95 10.89 18.13
N GLU A 353 -15.39 11.28 19.33
CA GLU A 353 -15.06 12.57 19.95
C GLU A 353 -13.56 12.69 20.26
N VAL A 354 -12.95 11.60 20.77
CA VAL A 354 -11.50 11.58 21.07
C VAL A 354 -10.68 11.50 19.79
N GLU A 355 -11.09 10.69 18.80
CA GLU A 355 -10.37 10.58 17.52
C GLU A 355 -10.45 11.89 16.72
N GLY A 356 -11.63 12.53 16.70
CA GLY A 356 -11.92 13.73 15.91
C GLY A 356 -11.47 15.06 16.52
N ARG A 357 -10.85 15.05 17.71
CA ARG A 357 -10.36 16.27 18.36
C ARG A 357 -9.19 16.91 17.61
N GLU A 358 -8.94 18.18 17.89
CA GLU A 358 -7.70 18.83 17.43
C GLU A 358 -6.52 18.32 18.27
N TRP A 359 -5.53 17.76 17.58
CA TRP A 359 -4.28 17.31 18.19
C TRP A 359 -3.25 18.43 18.08
N ALA A 360 -2.68 18.87 19.20
CA ALA A 360 -1.78 20.02 19.21
C ALA A 360 -0.44 19.73 18.52
N SER A 361 -0.02 18.46 18.48
CA SER A 361 1.22 18.03 17.84
C SER A 361 1.20 16.56 17.44
N TYR A 362 2.13 16.17 16.56
CA TYR A 362 2.42 14.76 16.28
C TYR A 362 2.76 13.97 17.56
N ALA A 363 3.56 14.55 18.47
CA ALA A 363 3.97 13.89 19.70
C ALA A 363 2.78 13.52 20.61
N GLU A 364 1.82 14.45 20.76
CA GLU A 364 0.60 14.20 21.54
C GLU A 364 -0.25 13.08 20.90
N TRP A 365 -0.45 13.15 19.59
CA TRP A 365 -1.20 12.12 18.86
C TRP A 365 -0.51 10.75 18.95
N ASN A 366 0.80 10.70 18.76
CA ASN A 366 1.58 9.47 18.82
C ASN A 366 1.55 8.84 20.22
N ALA A 367 1.61 9.65 21.28
CA ALA A 367 1.46 9.17 22.65
C ALA A 367 0.08 8.53 22.87
N ALA A 368 -0.99 9.13 22.36
CA ALA A 368 -2.34 8.57 22.46
C ALA A 368 -2.49 7.26 21.66
N ALA A 369 -1.91 7.19 20.46
CA ALA A 369 -1.91 5.99 19.63
C ALA A 369 -1.14 4.84 20.32
N LEU A 370 0.03 5.12 20.92
CA LEU A 370 0.80 4.15 21.69
C LEU A 370 0.06 3.69 22.95
N ALA A 371 -0.62 4.59 23.65
CA ALA A 371 -1.42 4.24 24.81
C ALA A 371 -2.55 3.25 24.44
N LEU A 372 -3.26 3.52 23.34
CA LEU A 372 -4.28 2.62 22.82
C LEU A 372 -3.70 1.24 22.48
N ALA A 373 -2.59 1.21 21.74
CA ALA A 373 -2.00 -0.02 21.26
C ALA A 373 -1.42 -0.89 22.40
N ARG A 374 -0.78 -0.28 23.40
CA ARG A 374 -0.32 -0.96 24.61
C ARG A 374 -1.48 -1.52 25.42
N LEU A 375 -2.55 -0.75 25.59
CA LEU A 375 -3.72 -1.21 26.32
C LEU A 375 -4.45 -2.34 25.56
N ALA A 376 -4.57 -2.22 24.24
CA ALA A 376 -5.15 -3.25 23.39
C ALA A 376 -4.39 -4.58 23.49
N LEU A 377 -3.04 -4.51 23.47
CA LEU A 377 -2.17 -5.66 23.71
C LEU A 377 -2.45 -6.34 25.07
N GLU A 378 -2.55 -5.57 26.14
CA GLU A 378 -2.82 -6.12 27.49
C GLU A 378 -4.24 -6.70 27.63
N VAL A 379 -5.23 -6.10 26.96
CA VAL A 379 -6.62 -6.61 26.94
C VAL A 379 -6.80 -7.77 25.95
N GLY A 380 -5.83 -8.01 25.06
CA GLY A 380 -5.91 -9.04 24.01
C GLY A 380 -6.89 -8.69 22.88
N ARG A 381 -7.10 -7.40 22.63
CA ARG A 381 -7.95 -6.87 21.54
C ARG A 381 -7.08 -6.26 20.46
N ALA A 382 -7.54 -6.26 19.22
CA ALA A 382 -6.88 -5.51 18.16
C ALA A 382 -7.08 -4.00 18.40
N ALA A 383 -6.03 -3.20 18.21
CA ALA A 383 -6.15 -1.74 18.31
C ALA A 383 -6.71 -1.16 17.02
N ALA A 384 -7.79 -0.38 17.06
CA ALA A 384 -8.15 0.48 15.94
C ALA A 384 -7.19 1.68 15.94
N PHE A 385 -6.14 1.64 15.14
CA PHE A 385 -5.13 2.70 15.13
C PHE A 385 -5.78 4.02 14.73
N PRO A 386 -5.72 5.07 15.58
CA PRO A 386 -6.38 6.33 15.28
C PRO A 386 -5.72 6.96 14.06
N ALA A 387 -6.51 7.64 13.25
CA ALA A 387 -5.99 8.49 12.18
C ALA A 387 -6.45 9.94 12.44
N PRO A 388 -5.54 10.88 12.71
CA PRO A 388 -5.92 12.27 12.95
C PRO A 388 -6.51 12.84 11.65
N ARG A 389 -7.33 13.88 11.79
CA ARG A 389 -7.82 14.61 10.62
C ARG A 389 -6.63 15.17 9.84
N CYS A 390 -6.64 15.08 8.51
CA CYS A 390 -5.53 15.66 7.73
C CYS A 390 -5.46 17.19 7.84
N ASN A 391 -6.54 17.85 8.28
CA ASN A 391 -6.61 19.29 8.42
C ASN A 391 -6.27 19.81 9.83
N VAL A 392 -5.66 19.00 10.69
CA VAL A 392 -5.04 19.50 11.93
C VAL A 392 -3.86 20.41 11.61
N SER A 393 -3.58 21.35 12.51
CA SER A 393 -2.58 22.40 12.30
C SER A 393 -1.20 21.89 11.82
N TRP A 394 -0.68 20.83 12.43
CA TRP A 394 0.63 20.24 12.10
C TRP A 394 0.63 19.33 10.85
N LEU A 395 -0.53 19.04 10.27
CA LEU A 395 -0.66 18.31 9.00
C LEU A 395 -1.00 19.20 7.81
N GLY A 396 -1.01 20.52 7.96
CA GLY A 396 -1.31 21.48 6.89
C GLY A 396 -2.56 22.31 7.14
N GLY A 397 -3.33 22.00 8.19
CA GLY A 397 -4.45 22.83 8.62
C GLY A 397 -5.56 22.90 7.57
N THR A 398 -6.19 24.07 7.48
CA THR A 398 -7.29 24.34 6.54
C THR A 398 -6.90 24.21 5.07
N LYS A 399 -5.60 24.16 4.73
CA LYS A 399 -5.13 23.93 3.36
C LYS A 399 -5.53 22.55 2.84
N ASN A 400 -5.78 21.58 3.72
CA ASN A 400 -6.23 20.23 3.36
C ASN A 400 -7.75 20.07 3.27
N ASN A 401 -8.51 21.18 3.26
CA ASN A 401 -9.94 21.17 2.99
C ASN A 401 -10.28 21.23 1.49
N HIS A 402 -9.28 21.11 0.62
CA HIS A 402 -9.41 21.03 -0.84
C HIS A 402 -8.25 20.19 -1.41
N LEU A 403 -8.37 19.79 -2.68
CA LEU A 403 -7.28 19.17 -3.43
C LEU A 403 -6.45 20.24 -4.17
N PRO A 404 -5.14 20.02 -4.40
CA PRO A 404 -4.35 18.93 -3.83
C PRO A 404 -4.14 19.13 -2.31
N LEU A 405 -4.06 18.01 -1.58
CA LEU A 405 -3.63 18.05 -0.19
C LEU A 405 -2.17 18.54 -0.09
N GLN A 406 -1.91 19.41 0.87
CA GLN A 406 -0.59 19.96 1.17
C GLN A 406 -0.10 19.39 2.51
N LEU A 407 0.20 18.09 2.50
CA LEU A 407 0.75 17.41 3.67
C LEU A 407 2.22 17.80 3.85
N PRO A 408 2.64 18.31 5.02
CA PRO A 408 3.99 18.81 5.24
C PRO A 408 4.99 17.66 5.27
N GLU A 409 6.12 17.88 4.61
CA GLU A 409 7.35 17.12 4.81
C GLU A 409 8.15 17.79 5.96
N SER A 410 7.80 17.57 7.23
CA SER A 410 8.59 18.03 8.39
C SER A 410 9.51 16.94 8.91
N ASP A 411 10.64 17.19 9.56
CA ASP A 411 11.53 16.08 10.02
C ASP A 411 10.82 15.08 10.96
N ASP A 412 9.88 15.57 11.78
CA ASP A 412 9.02 14.73 12.63
C ASP A 412 8.05 13.84 11.84
N VAL A 413 7.66 14.27 10.62
CA VAL A 413 6.66 13.62 9.75
C VAL A 413 7.28 13.00 8.49
N LYS A 414 8.52 13.36 8.11
CA LYS A 414 9.26 12.92 6.90
C LYS A 414 9.54 11.43 6.95
N HIS A 415 9.69 10.89 8.16
CA HIS A 415 9.81 9.45 8.39
C HIS A 415 8.45 8.74 8.50
N THR A 416 7.36 9.49 8.70
CA THR A 416 5.99 8.96 8.66
C THR A 416 5.39 9.19 7.29
N TRP A 417 5.59 8.22 6.43
CA TRP A 417 4.79 8.00 5.24
C TRP A 417 3.28 8.16 5.52
N MET A 418 2.52 8.91 4.73
CA MET A 418 1.10 9.17 5.02
C MET A 418 0.19 8.56 3.97
N ILE A 419 -1.03 8.15 4.35
CA ILE A 419 -2.08 7.74 3.42
C ILE A 419 -3.36 8.53 3.76
N PRO A 420 -3.79 9.48 2.91
CA PRO A 420 -5.06 10.17 3.11
C PRO A 420 -6.23 9.21 2.85
N TYR A 421 -7.27 9.33 3.67
CA TYR A 421 -8.47 8.51 3.62
C TYR A 421 -9.69 9.38 3.94
N GLY A 422 -10.76 9.22 3.16
CA GLY A 422 -12.07 9.83 3.45
C GLY A 422 -13.16 8.78 3.36
N ARG A 423 -14.15 8.86 4.26
CA ARG A 423 -15.32 7.98 4.23
C ARG A 423 -16.15 8.25 2.98
N PRO A 424 -16.68 7.20 2.32
CA PRO A 424 -17.61 7.36 1.21
C PRO A 424 -18.78 8.29 1.57
N GLY A 425 -19.06 9.27 0.72
CA GLY A 425 -20.16 10.23 0.91
C GLY A 425 -19.88 11.41 1.85
N GLU A 426 -18.80 11.38 2.65
CA GLU A 426 -18.48 12.44 3.61
C GLU A 426 -17.35 13.38 3.13
N GLY A 427 -16.47 12.88 2.26
CA GLY A 427 -15.35 13.63 1.67
C GLY A 427 -14.47 14.34 2.70
N PHE A 428 -14.16 15.62 2.48
CA PHE A 428 -13.24 16.39 3.34
C PHE A 428 -13.64 16.45 4.82
N SER A 429 -14.93 16.35 5.15
CA SER A 429 -15.39 16.36 6.55
C SER A 429 -14.92 15.12 7.34
N SER A 430 -14.62 14.05 6.62
CA SER A 430 -14.14 12.77 7.14
C SER A 430 -12.67 12.51 6.84
N LEU A 431 -11.95 13.50 6.30
CA LEU A 431 -10.59 13.31 5.83
C LEU A 431 -9.65 13.02 7.01
N ARG A 432 -9.15 11.80 7.06
CA ARG A 432 -8.16 11.29 8.03
C ARG A 432 -6.85 10.96 7.33
N CYS A 433 -5.76 11.09 8.06
CA CYS A 433 -4.42 10.81 7.56
C CYS A 433 -3.83 9.64 8.32
N MET A 434 -3.75 8.46 7.69
CA MET A 434 -3.07 7.33 8.33
C MET A 434 -1.56 7.59 8.30
N LEU A 435 -0.91 7.47 9.45
CA LEU A 435 0.53 7.70 9.56
C LEU A 435 1.27 6.36 9.48
N GLY A 436 2.41 6.39 8.80
CA GLY A 436 3.22 5.24 8.40
C GLY A 436 3.71 4.40 9.55
N GLY A 437 3.59 4.92 10.77
CA GLY A 437 4.22 4.33 11.91
C GLY A 437 3.73 2.95 12.29
N TYR A 438 2.41 2.79 12.29
CA TYR A 438 1.77 1.51 12.48
C TYR A 438 1.49 0.79 11.15
N LEU A 439 1.93 1.34 10.02
CA LEU A 439 1.85 0.68 8.70
C LEU A 439 2.99 -0.33 8.50
N ALA A 440 3.96 -0.42 9.41
CA ALA A 440 4.96 -1.47 9.35
C ALA A 440 4.31 -2.87 9.47
N ARG A 441 4.85 -3.85 8.73
CA ARG A 441 4.33 -5.24 8.69
C ARG A 441 4.10 -5.82 10.07
N GLY A 442 5.04 -5.60 10.99
CA GLY A 442 4.97 -6.13 12.34
C GLY A 442 3.86 -5.53 13.20
N CYS A 443 3.35 -4.34 12.87
CA CYS A 443 2.22 -3.71 13.56
C CYS A 443 0.87 -4.24 13.05
N MET A 444 0.84 -4.62 11.77
CA MET A 444 -0.33 -5.09 11.05
C MET A 444 -0.41 -6.60 10.92
N HIS A 445 0.35 -7.40 11.66
CA HIS A 445 0.21 -8.85 11.64
C HIS A 445 -0.04 -9.39 13.04
N SER A 446 -1.12 -10.15 13.18
CA SER A 446 -1.41 -10.83 14.44
C SER A 446 -0.45 -12.00 14.65
N THR A 447 0.02 -12.15 15.88
CA THR A 447 0.83 -13.29 16.32
C THR A 447 0.23 -13.85 17.60
N TRP A 448 0.76 -14.98 18.09
CA TRP A 448 0.29 -15.56 19.34
C TRP A 448 0.48 -14.64 20.57
N PHE A 449 1.35 -13.64 20.47
CA PHE A 449 1.66 -12.68 21.54
C PHE A 449 1.23 -11.24 21.23
N TYR A 450 0.74 -10.95 20.03
CA TYR A 450 0.35 -9.62 19.61
C TYR A 450 -0.97 -9.64 18.81
N PRO A 451 -2.05 -8.99 19.28
CA PRO A 451 -3.36 -9.04 18.64
C PRO A 451 -3.47 -8.19 17.37
N SER A 452 -2.42 -7.47 16.98
CA SER A 452 -2.40 -6.54 15.84
C SER A 452 -3.37 -5.36 15.98
N GLY A 453 -3.70 -4.72 14.86
CA GLY A 453 -4.59 -3.58 14.79
C GLY A 453 -5.34 -3.49 13.47
N LEU A 454 -6.35 -2.62 13.47
CA LEU A 454 -7.12 -2.22 12.31
C LEU A 454 -6.72 -0.80 11.93
N LEU A 455 -6.57 -0.57 10.64
CA LEU A 455 -6.35 0.76 10.08
C LEU A 455 -7.68 1.50 9.92
N ALA A 456 -7.64 2.81 9.76
CA ALA A 456 -8.87 3.63 9.66
C ALA A 456 -9.93 3.08 8.66
N PRO A 457 -9.59 2.70 7.39
CA PRO A 457 -10.59 2.14 6.49
C PRO A 457 -11.06 0.73 6.90
N GLU A 458 -10.21 -0.06 7.55
CA GLU A 458 -10.61 -1.36 8.12
C GLU A 458 -11.55 -1.17 9.31
N TYR A 459 -11.26 -0.19 10.17
CA TYR A 459 -12.06 0.10 11.34
C TYR A 459 -13.44 0.66 10.98
N ASP A 460 -13.53 1.52 9.97
CA ASP A 460 -14.82 2.03 9.51
C ASP A 460 -15.68 0.91 8.88
N ASP A 461 -15.08 0.00 8.10
CA ASP A 461 -15.79 -1.20 7.61
C ASP A 461 -16.18 -2.12 8.77
N PHE A 462 -15.29 -2.36 9.73
CA PHE A 462 -15.57 -3.13 10.95
C PHE A 462 -16.72 -2.54 11.75
N LEU A 463 -16.77 -1.22 11.92
CA LEU A 463 -17.85 -0.55 12.61
C LEU A 463 -19.19 -0.78 11.89
N ALA A 464 -19.21 -0.63 10.56
CA ALA A 464 -20.39 -0.93 9.76
C ALA A 464 -20.81 -2.40 9.90
N HIS A 465 -19.86 -3.33 9.88
CA HIS A 465 -20.11 -4.76 10.07
C HIS A 465 -20.68 -5.08 11.46
N VAL A 466 -20.11 -4.52 12.53
CA VAL A 466 -20.59 -4.70 13.92
C VAL A 466 -21.99 -4.15 14.10
N GLN A 467 -22.27 -2.97 13.53
CA GLN A 467 -23.59 -2.35 13.58
C GLN A 467 -24.62 -3.15 12.79
N HIS A 468 -24.29 -3.55 11.56
CA HIS A 468 -25.18 -4.31 10.69
C HIS A 468 -25.57 -5.67 11.30
N ASN A 469 -24.62 -6.35 11.94
CA ASN A 469 -24.81 -7.69 12.51
C ASN A 469 -25.13 -7.68 14.02
N ASN A 470 -25.31 -6.50 14.64
CA ASN A 470 -25.56 -6.34 16.08
C ASN A 470 -24.56 -7.10 16.97
N LEU A 471 -23.27 -7.07 16.65
CA LEU A 471 -22.26 -7.89 17.33
C LEU A 471 -21.84 -7.34 18.71
N GLY A 472 -22.47 -6.27 19.18
CA GLY A 472 -22.23 -5.69 20.51
C GLY A 472 -21.11 -4.65 20.53
N MET A 473 -21.44 -3.49 21.07
CA MET A 473 -20.56 -2.35 21.26
C MET A 473 -20.74 -1.81 22.68
N ALA A 474 -19.64 -1.45 23.35
CA ALA A 474 -19.66 -0.85 24.67
C ALA A 474 -18.75 0.38 24.74
N VAL A 475 -19.19 1.41 25.45
CA VAL A 475 -18.37 2.56 25.82
C VAL A 475 -17.90 2.36 27.26
N VAL A 476 -16.60 2.49 27.50
CA VAL A 476 -16.03 2.42 28.85
C VAL A 476 -16.54 3.62 29.65
N ALA A 477 -16.98 3.39 30.88
CA ALA A 477 -17.43 4.47 31.74
C ALA A 477 -16.26 5.43 32.06
N SER A 478 -16.45 6.74 31.90
CA SER A 478 -15.40 7.75 32.15
C SER A 478 -14.83 7.65 33.57
N GLY A 479 -15.66 7.28 34.56
CA GLY A 479 -15.22 7.05 35.93
C GLY A 479 -14.21 5.91 36.08
N LEU A 480 -14.22 4.92 35.18
CA LEU A 480 -13.24 3.84 35.16
C LEU A 480 -11.87 4.34 34.70
N LEU A 481 -11.82 5.32 33.79
CA LEU A 481 -10.55 5.92 33.32
C LEU A 481 -10.02 7.00 34.26
N ALA A 482 -10.91 7.68 34.98
CA ALA A 482 -10.57 8.79 35.88
C ALA A 482 -10.09 8.34 37.27
N ASN A 483 -10.31 7.09 37.68
CA ASN A 483 -10.04 6.65 39.05
C ASN A 483 -9.38 5.26 39.14
N ALA A 484 -8.04 5.27 39.22
CA ALA A 484 -7.21 4.06 39.31
C ALA A 484 -7.51 3.20 40.54
N SER A 485 -7.78 3.82 41.69
CA SER A 485 -8.03 3.10 42.94
C SER A 485 -9.45 2.51 42.99
N ALA A 486 -10.46 3.22 42.49
CA ALA A 486 -11.84 2.69 42.44
C ALA A 486 -11.98 1.53 41.44
N ALA A 487 -11.31 1.59 40.29
CA ALA A 487 -11.33 0.50 39.30
C ALA A 487 -10.60 -0.77 39.79
N ALA A 488 -9.45 -0.60 40.47
CA ALA A 488 -8.73 -1.71 41.09
C ALA A 488 -9.57 -2.40 42.17
N ALA A 489 -10.32 -1.63 42.97
CA ALA A 489 -11.28 -2.16 43.94
C ALA A 489 -12.41 -2.95 43.26
N VAL A 490 -12.97 -2.46 42.15
CA VAL A 490 -13.99 -3.19 41.36
C VAL A 490 -13.42 -4.50 40.78
N ALA A 491 -12.19 -4.50 40.26
CA ALA A 491 -11.56 -5.69 39.71
C ALA A 491 -11.26 -6.73 40.81
N GLN A 492 -10.77 -6.29 41.97
CA GLN A 492 -10.54 -7.14 43.14
C GLN A 492 -11.85 -7.71 43.72
N GLN A 493 -12.90 -6.90 43.79
CA GLN A 493 -14.21 -7.31 44.29
C GLN A 493 -14.90 -8.33 43.35
N ARG A 494 -14.73 -8.18 42.03
CA ARG A 494 -15.20 -9.17 41.03
C ARG A 494 -14.36 -10.44 40.99
N ALA A 495 -13.03 -10.34 41.15
CA ALA A 495 -12.18 -11.51 41.29
C ALA A 495 -12.51 -12.31 42.56
N ALA A 496 -12.77 -11.62 43.68
CA ALA A 496 -13.18 -12.24 44.93
C ALA A 496 -14.57 -12.91 44.82
N THR A 497 -15.52 -12.28 44.13
CA THR A 497 -16.87 -12.86 43.90
C THR A 497 -16.87 -13.97 42.83
N GLY A 498 -15.97 -13.94 41.84
CA GLY A 498 -15.78 -15.03 40.87
C GLY A 498 -15.12 -16.26 41.47
N VAL A 499 -14.22 -16.08 42.44
CA VAL A 499 -13.67 -17.18 43.26
C VAL A 499 -14.74 -17.71 44.22
N ALA A 500 -15.56 -16.83 44.82
CA ALA A 500 -16.67 -17.25 45.68
C ALA A 500 -17.77 -18.00 44.90
N ALA A 501 -18.09 -17.62 43.67
CA ALA A 501 -19.06 -18.33 42.82
C ALA A 501 -18.58 -19.72 42.40
N ARG A 502 -17.26 -19.96 42.38
CA ARG A 502 -16.67 -21.28 42.11
C ARG A 502 -16.70 -22.21 43.35
N VAL A 503 -16.88 -21.63 44.53
CA VAL A 503 -17.07 -22.36 45.81
C VAL A 503 -18.56 -22.49 46.17
N ALA A 504 -19.41 -21.56 45.71
CA ALA A 504 -20.86 -21.53 45.95
C ALA A 504 -21.69 -22.25 44.86
N GLY A 505 -21.14 -23.32 44.27
CA GLY A 505 -21.90 -24.28 43.47
C GLY A 505 -22.81 -25.20 44.30
N GLU A 506 -22.85 -25.00 45.62
CA GLU A 506 -23.79 -25.61 46.55
C GLU A 506 -24.30 -24.52 47.52
N ALA A 507 -25.64 -24.43 47.65
CA ALA A 507 -26.44 -23.56 48.51
C ALA A 507 -26.88 -22.19 47.94
N ALA A 508 -28.14 -21.85 48.23
CA ALA A 508 -29.04 -21.04 47.41
C ALA A 508 -29.19 -19.56 47.82
N ALA A 509 -29.77 -18.81 46.88
CA ALA A 509 -30.76 -17.74 46.99
C ALA A 509 -30.51 -16.47 47.85
N ALA A 510 -30.66 -15.34 47.14
CA ALA A 510 -31.18 -14.03 47.55
C ALA A 510 -30.35 -13.16 48.51
N ALA A 511 -29.81 -12.05 47.98
CA ALA A 511 -29.79 -10.77 48.68
C ALA A 511 -29.53 -9.61 47.70
N SER A 512 -30.51 -8.71 47.59
CA SER A 512 -30.37 -7.37 47.01
C SER A 512 -29.60 -6.47 47.99
N GLY A 513 -28.36 -6.11 47.68
CA GLY A 513 -27.53 -5.21 48.48
C GLY A 513 -27.22 -3.92 47.73
N ARG A 514 -27.83 -2.82 48.16
CA ARG A 514 -27.56 -1.44 47.73
C ARG A 514 -26.17 -1.05 48.24
N VAL A 515 -25.26 -0.61 47.36
CA VAL A 515 -23.92 -0.16 47.74
C VAL A 515 -23.95 1.33 48.07
N ASP A 516 -23.49 1.66 49.27
CA ASP A 516 -23.39 3.01 49.85
C ASP A 516 -22.15 3.73 49.28
N SER A 517 -22.35 4.88 48.65
CA SER A 517 -21.35 5.63 47.88
C SER A 517 -20.62 6.72 48.69
N SER A 518 -20.61 6.62 50.03
CA SER A 518 -20.26 7.74 50.90
C SER A 518 -18.78 7.84 51.33
N ASN A 519 -17.88 6.97 50.87
CA ASN A 519 -16.46 6.99 51.28
C ASN A 519 -15.43 6.99 50.12
N LEU A 520 -15.68 7.78 49.07
CA LEU A 520 -14.66 8.11 48.06
C LEU A 520 -14.28 9.58 48.19
N SER A 521 -13.26 9.84 49.02
CA SER A 521 -12.63 11.15 49.12
C SER A 521 -12.02 11.54 47.75
N THR A 522 -12.59 12.56 47.13
CA THR A 522 -12.07 13.21 45.93
C THR A 522 -10.85 14.07 46.28
N GLY A 523 -9.65 13.62 45.89
CA GLY A 523 -8.48 14.49 45.79
C GLY A 523 -8.55 15.34 44.50
N PRO A 524 -7.95 16.54 44.47
CA PRO A 524 -8.08 17.47 43.37
C PRO A 524 -7.23 17.06 42.15
N GLY A 525 -7.89 16.87 41.00
CA GLY A 525 -7.44 17.41 39.71
C GLY A 525 -6.14 16.92 39.06
N GLY A 526 -5.60 15.76 39.43
CA GLY A 526 -4.51 15.12 38.68
C GLY A 526 -5.04 14.03 37.75
N GLU A 527 -4.61 13.99 36.48
CA GLU A 527 -4.87 12.85 35.61
C GLU A 527 -4.29 11.57 36.23
N ALA A 528 -5.11 10.52 36.37
CA ALA A 528 -4.66 9.26 36.95
C ALA A 528 -3.66 8.59 36.00
N VAL A 529 -2.44 8.33 36.49
CA VAL A 529 -1.42 7.56 35.75
C VAL A 529 -1.61 6.07 36.03
N TRP A 530 -1.87 5.29 34.98
CA TRP A 530 -2.22 3.87 35.08
C TRP A 530 -1.03 2.92 34.84
N ASP A 531 -0.98 1.83 35.58
CA ASP A 531 -0.30 0.61 35.10
C ASP A 531 -1.15 -0.03 34.00
N ALA A 532 -0.57 -0.27 32.82
CA ALA A 532 -1.32 -0.77 31.66
C ALA A 532 -1.99 -2.13 31.93
N GLY A 533 -1.32 -3.01 32.68
CA GLY A 533 -1.86 -4.31 33.06
C GLY A 533 -3.02 -4.19 34.06
N ALA A 534 -2.93 -3.26 35.02
CA ALA A 534 -4.01 -3.01 35.97
C ALA A 534 -5.27 -2.43 35.28
N LEU A 535 -5.10 -1.47 34.37
CA LEU A 535 -6.21 -0.93 33.60
C LEU A 535 -6.83 -2.01 32.70
N ALA A 536 -6.01 -2.83 32.05
CA ALA A 536 -6.50 -3.95 31.24
C ALA A 536 -7.30 -4.95 32.07
N ALA A 537 -6.83 -5.31 33.28
CA ALA A 537 -7.57 -6.19 34.18
C ALA A 537 -8.94 -5.62 34.57
N ALA A 538 -9.00 -4.31 34.86
CA ALA A 538 -10.26 -3.63 35.16
C ALA A 538 -11.23 -3.64 33.97
N LEU A 539 -10.73 -3.39 32.75
CA LEU A 539 -11.53 -3.43 31.52
C LEU A 539 -12.06 -4.84 31.23
N MET A 540 -11.22 -5.87 31.36
CA MET A 540 -11.62 -7.27 31.20
C MET A 540 -12.67 -7.67 32.25
N ALA A 541 -12.50 -7.25 33.51
CA ALA A 541 -13.48 -7.52 34.56
C ALA A 541 -14.83 -6.81 34.32
N ALA A 542 -14.81 -5.63 33.71
CA ALA A 542 -16.00 -4.85 33.38
C ALA A 542 -16.73 -5.36 32.13
N HIS A 543 -15.99 -5.85 31.12
CA HIS A 543 -16.50 -6.08 29.76
C HIS A 543 -16.25 -7.49 29.21
N GLY A 544 -16.27 -8.51 30.06
CA GLY A 544 -16.39 -9.90 29.61
C GLY A 544 -15.08 -10.60 29.25
N GLY A 545 -13.99 -10.29 29.94
CA GLY A 545 -12.74 -11.04 29.88
C GLY A 545 -11.78 -10.63 28.74
N PRO A 546 -10.76 -11.46 28.48
CA PRO A 546 -9.75 -11.20 27.45
C PRO A 546 -10.36 -11.10 26.06
N GLY A 547 -9.75 -10.36 25.13
CA GLY A 547 -10.16 -10.30 23.74
C GLY A 547 -9.75 -11.53 22.91
N SER A 548 -10.20 -11.58 21.66
CA SER A 548 -10.03 -12.68 20.71
C SER A 548 -8.58 -12.89 20.25
N GLY A 549 -7.69 -11.94 20.51
CA GLY A 549 -6.27 -12.07 20.20
C GLY A 549 -5.48 -12.88 21.23
N MET A 550 -6.11 -13.35 22.31
CA MET A 550 -5.48 -14.28 23.25
C MET A 550 -5.60 -15.73 22.76
N HIS A 551 -4.58 -16.21 22.05
CA HIS A 551 -4.44 -17.62 21.76
C HIS A 551 -3.81 -18.34 22.95
N ASP A 552 -4.62 -18.96 23.81
CA ASP A 552 -4.09 -19.92 24.78
C ASP A 552 -3.64 -21.18 24.04
N LYS A 553 -2.38 -21.59 24.24
CA LYS A 553 -1.78 -22.79 23.62
C LYS A 553 -2.50 -24.12 23.96
N GLY A 554 -3.66 -24.13 24.63
CA GLY A 554 -4.32 -25.36 25.06
C GLY A 554 -5.82 -25.30 25.46
N GLY A 555 -6.61 -24.30 25.05
CA GLY A 555 -7.97 -24.08 25.60
C GLY A 555 -9.13 -24.08 24.61
N GLY A 556 -9.42 -25.19 23.92
CA GLY A 556 -10.43 -25.22 22.84
C GLY A 556 -11.92 -25.16 23.24
N GLN A 557 -12.29 -25.41 24.50
CA GLN A 557 -13.71 -25.61 24.88
C GLN A 557 -14.31 -24.61 25.89
N GLN A 558 -13.52 -23.86 26.66
CA GLN A 558 -14.06 -22.88 27.63
C GLN A 558 -14.42 -21.51 27.03
N HIS A 559 -13.96 -21.20 25.81
CA HIS A 559 -14.18 -19.88 25.20
C HIS A 559 -15.60 -19.66 24.66
N ALA A 560 -16.35 -20.70 24.30
CA ALA A 560 -17.63 -20.56 23.60
C ALA A 560 -18.73 -19.87 24.45
N GLN A 561 -18.75 -20.08 25.77
CA GLN A 561 -19.75 -19.43 26.65
C GLN A 561 -19.38 -17.99 27.02
N GLN A 562 -18.10 -17.64 27.13
CA GLN A 562 -17.67 -16.25 27.40
C GLN A 562 -17.85 -15.32 26.18
N GLN A 563 -17.87 -15.87 24.96
CA GLN A 563 -18.08 -15.09 23.73
C GLN A 563 -19.45 -14.41 23.64
N GLN A 564 -20.47 -14.89 24.36
CA GLN A 564 -21.82 -14.30 24.32
C GLN A 564 -21.98 -13.00 25.14
N LEU A 565 -21.06 -12.70 26.07
CA LEU A 565 -21.18 -11.54 26.98
C LEU A 565 -20.16 -10.40 26.70
N ARG A 566 -19.23 -10.61 25.77
CA ARG A 566 -18.14 -9.68 25.49
C ARG A 566 -18.48 -8.80 24.28
N PRO A 567 -18.44 -7.45 24.39
CA PRO A 567 -18.66 -6.58 23.24
C PRO A 567 -17.53 -6.75 22.23
N ARG A 568 -17.86 -6.82 20.94
CA ARG A 568 -16.86 -6.85 19.86
C ARG A 568 -16.10 -5.54 19.76
N LEU A 569 -16.77 -4.42 19.95
CA LEU A 569 -16.15 -3.10 19.98
C LEU A 569 -16.19 -2.51 21.38
N LEU A 570 -15.02 -2.18 21.92
CA LEU A 570 -14.88 -1.43 23.17
C LEU A 570 -14.31 -0.04 22.89
N LEU A 571 -15.05 1.00 23.30
CA LEU A 571 -14.72 2.39 23.02
C LEU A 571 -14.21 3.11 24.27
N LEU A 572 -13.08 3.80 24.16
CA LEU A 572 -12.49 4.63 25.20
C LEU A 572 -12.93 6.10 25.03
N PRO A 573 -13.63 6.70 26.02
CA PRO A 573 -14.07 8.10 25.94
C PRO A 573 -12.96 9.12 26.26
N ALA A 574 -11.75 8.68 26.59
CA ALA A 574 -10.59 9.54 26.84
C ALA A 574 -9.29 8.81 26.53
N VAL A 575 -8.20 9.56 26.32
CA VAL A 575 -6.84 9.00 26.20
C VAL A 575 -6.35 8.61 27.60
N PRO A 576 -6.10 7.33 27.90
CA PRO A 576 -5.57 6.94 29.20
C PRO A 576 -4.11 7.38 29.34
N VAL A 577 -3.76 7.99 30.46
CA VAL A 577 -2.37 8.27 30.81
C VAL A 577 -1.75 7.00 31.38
N LEU A 578 -0.87 6.35 30.63
CA LEU A 578 -0.19 5.14 31.06
C LEU A 578 1.20 5.46 31.62
N SER A 579 1.56 4.80 32.72
CA SER A 579 2.92 4.77 33.23
C SER A 579 3.88 4.08 32.25
N SER A 580 5.18 4.27 32.43
CA SER A 580 6.21 3.57 31.66
C SER A 580 6.34 2.08 32.02
N LYS A 581 5.63 1.59 33.04
CA LYS A 581 5.72 0.21 33.48
C LYS A 581 5.06 -0.71 32.46
N ALA A 582 5.86 -1.62 31.89
CA ALA A 582 5.38 -2.65 30.98
C ALA A 582 4.44 -3.63 31.73
N GLY A 583 3.27 -3.86 31.16
CA GLY A 583 2.36 -4.91 31.61
C GLY A 583 2.88 -6.30 31.23
N PRO A 584 2.22 -7.37 31.71
CA PRO A 584 2.64 -8.75 31.46
C PRO A 584 2.75 -9.08 29.97
N ARG A 585 1.81 -8.63 29.13
CA ARG A 585 1.81 -8.92 27.68
C ARG A 585 2.85 -8.10 26.95
N MET A 586 3.05 -6.85 27.34
CA MET A 586 4.12 -6.00 26.79
C MET A 586 5.49 -6.63 27.01
N LYS A 587 5.75 -7.24 28.18
CA LYS A 587 7.00 -7.97 28.42
C LYS A 587 7.18 -9.16 27.48
N VAL A 588 6.14 -9.97 27.29
CA VAL A 588 6.19 -11.07 26.31
C VAL A 588 6.43 -10.53 24.91
N PHE A 589 5.79 -9.42 24.54
CA PHE A 589 6.01 -8.76 23.26
C PHE A 589 7.47 -8.33 23.11
N GLU A 590 8.05 -7.66 24.11
CA GLU A 590 9.46 -7.22 24.13
C GLU A 590 10.43 -8.40 24.00
N GLU A 591 10.22 -9.47 24.76
CA GLU A 591 11.04 -10.70 24.74
C GLU A 591 11.03 -11.39 23.37
N ASN A 592 9.92 -11.27 22.63
CA ASN A 592 9.76 -11.87 21.31
C ASN A 592 10.01 -10.87 20.15
N SER A 593 10.42 -9.63 20.46
CA SER A 593 10.61 -8.55 19.49
C SER A 593 11.99 -8.48 18.83
N SER A 594 12.88 -9.43 19.10
CA SER A 594 14.23 -9.46 18.50
C SER A 594 14.25 -9.91 17.04
N GLY A 595 13.14 -10.45 16.52
CA GLY A 595 12.98 -10.77 15.10
C GLY A 595 12.56 -9.52 14.30
N GLY A 596 13.16 -9.32 13.11
CA GLY A 596 12.96 -8.14 12.25
C GLY A 596 11.56 -7.92 11.67
N GLU A 597 10.54 -8.65 12.12
CA GLU A 597 9.14 -8.50 11.70
C GLU A 597 8.23 -7.99 12.83
N THR A 598 8.77 -7.27 13.82
CA THR A 598 8.00 -6.79 14.98
C THR A 598 7.62 -5.32 14.88
N CYS A 599 6.55 -4.93 15.58
CA CYS A 599 6.09 -3.54 15.63
C CYS A 599 7.04 -2.68 16.49
N HIS A 600 8.20 -2.29 15.95
CA HIS A 600 9.19 -1.47 16.67
C HIS A 600 8.64 -0.13 17.17
N TRP A 601 7.59 0.38 16.52
CA TRP A 601 6.83 1.53 16.99
C TRP A 601 6.33 1.40 18.43
N LEU A 602 5.78 0.23 18.79
CA LEU A 602 5.27 -0.04 20.15
C LEU A 602 6.35 0.08 21.22
N LEU A 603 7.60 -0.17 20.81
CA LEU A 603 8.81 -0.05 21.64
C LEU A 603 9.34 1.40 21.70
N GLY A 604 8.63 2.36 21.11
CA GLY A 604 9.06 3.76 21.05
C GLY A 604 10.24 4.01 20.11
N LYS A 605 10.58 3.06 19.24
CA LYS A 605 11.65 3.24 18.25
C LYS A 605 11.12 4.04 17.05
N PRO A 606 11.94 4.94 16.46
CA PRO A 606 11.56 5.64 15.23
C PRO A 606 11.43 4.66 14.06
N PHE A 607 10.72 5.09 13.03
CA PHE A 607 10.64 4.38 11.76
C PHE A 607 11.99 4.49 11.06
N MET A 608 12.69 3.36 10.90
CA MET A 608 13.87 3.25 10.05
C MET A 608 13.52 2.58 8.74
#